data_AF-A0A1X2J4K7-F1
#
_entry.id   AF-A0A1X2J4K7-F1
#
_cell.length_a   1.000
_cell.length_b   1.000
_cell.length_c   1.000
_cell.angle_alpha   90.00
_cell.angle_beta   90.00
_cell.angle_gamma   90.00
#
_symmetry.space_group_name_H-M   'P 1'
#
loop_
_entity.id
_entity.type
_entity.pdbx_description
1 polymer ?
#
loop_
_entity_poly.entity_id
_entity_poly.type
_entity_poly.pdbx_seq_one_letter_code
_entity_poly.pdbx_strand_id
1 'polypeptide(L)'
;MYTKFLRSPSTNPCDILCLQDIHPTHETYLTDSTILTLERLFPNTTSIFTKYTAIIIFNPLYKIDNASITIDQRIITADIIDISTSTMVCSIASIYAPAQKSARPQFYQEMQTHPLLNDLSRQWILMGDFNIHYYRSPLPAYLHDWSVWLKSLFIDPVKAHNQTTSSVYRPQITYRQGKQGTTVDYIFCHPSLMPAIGNTTQRFLLPSFTDHAQLSFVLHIDKPYIGPGVWRFNNQLLQQDEFRELLLNTLDRFFAMETETKSKQSQWDTLKVTIKRLAIGYS
;
A
#
# COMPACT_ATOMS: atom_id res chain seq x y z
N MET A 1 -23.24 3.20 -15.06
CA MET A 1 -23.14 4.27 -14.04
C MET A 1 -21.88 4.11 -13.21
N TYR A 2 -21.60 2.91 -12.69
CA TYR A 2 -20.38 2.61 -11.92
C TYR A 2 -19.06 2.92 -12.64
N THR A 3 -18.86 2.46 -13.88
CA THR A 3 -17.63 2.76 -14.64
C THR A 3 -17.46 4.24 -14.99
N LYS A 4 -18.55 5.01 -15.09
CA LYS A 4 -18.45 6.48 -15.25
C LYS A 4 -17.94 7.14 -13.97
N PHE A 5 -18.36 6.64 -12.81
CA PHE A 5 -17.86 7.09 -11.52
C PHE A 5 -16.36 6.78 -11.34
N LEU A 6 -15.95 5.55 -11.64
CA LEU A 6 -14.54 5.13 -11.52
C LEU A 6 -13.59 6.00 -12.36
N ARG A 7 -14.05 6.45 -13.53
CA ARG A 7 -13.28 7.28 -14.47
C ARG A 7 -13.33 8.78 -14.20
N SER A 8 -14.21 9.24 -13.31
CA SER A 8 -14.43 10.68 -13.14
C SER A 8 -13.34 11.28 -12.25
N PRO A 9 -12.49 12.20 -12.76
CA PRO A 9 -11.40 12.76 -11.96
C PRO A 9 -11.89 13.59 -10.77
N SER A 10 -13.09 14.17 -10.87
CA SER A 10 -13.67 14.98 -9.79
C SER A 10 -14.23 14.14 -8.64
N THR A 11 -14.77 12.96 -8.92
CA THR A 11 -15.35 12.08 -7.88
C THR A 11 -14.42 10.95 -7.43
N ASN A 12 -13.46 10.60 -8.28
CA ASN A 12 -12.51 9.52 -8.09
C ASN A 12 -11.16 9.84 -8.78
N PRO A 13 -10.35 10.78 -8.24
CA PRO A 13 -9.02 11.06 -8.78
C PRO A 13 -8.16 9.80 -8.63
N CYS A 14 -7.76 9.21 -9.75
CA CYS A 14 -7.08 7.93 -9.80
C CYS A 14 -6.23 7.87 -11.07
N ASP A 15 -4.92 7.67 -10.91
CA ASP A 15 -4.01 7.48 -12.04
C ASP A 15 -3.96 6.02 -12.50
N ILE A 16 -4.03 5.09 -11.53
CA ILE A 16 -3.91 3.64 -11.74
C ILE A 16 -4.97 2.95 -10.89
N LEU A 17 -5.77 2.10 -11.54
CA LEU A 17 -6.87 1.36 -10.93
C LEU A 17 -6.64 -0.14 -11.06
N CYS A 18 -6.68 -0.84 -9.93
CA CYS A 18 -6.77 -2.30 -9.89
C CYS A 18 -8.21 -2.71 -9.60
N LEU A 19 -8.78 -3.62 -10.40
CA LEU A 19 -10.14 -4.14 -10.21
C LEU A 19 -10.10 -5.65 -10.04
N GLN A 20 -10.94 -6.19 -9.16
CA GLN A 20 -11.13 -7.63 -8.95
C GLN A 20 -12.57 -8.02 -9.27
N ASP A 21 -12.78 -9.31 -9.51
CA ASP A 21 -14.08 -9.92 -9.85
C ASP A 21 -14.75 -9.25 -11.06
N ILE A 22 -13.99 -9.07 -12.14
CA ILE A 22 -14.42 -8.30 -13.31
C ILE A 22 -15.37 -9.06 -14.26
N HIS A 23 -15.54 -10.37 -14.08
CA HIS A 23 -16.29 -11.22 -15.01
C HIS A 23 -17.45 -11.98 -14.36
N PRO A 24 -18.63 -12.05 -15.00
CA PRO A 24 -19.72 -12.93 -14.57
C PRO A 24 -19.25 -14.38 -14.40
N THR A 25 -19.69 -15.00 -13.30
CA THR A 25 -19.21 -16.28 -12.75
C THR A 25 -19.39 -17.51 -13.66
N HIS A 26 -20.07 -17.39 -14.80
CA HIS A 26 -20.46 -18.52 -15.64
C HIS A 26 -19.51 -18.86 -16.80
N GLU A 27 -18.66 -17.94 -17.26
CA GLU A 27 -17.72 -18.23 -18.36
C GLU A 27 -16.35 -18.64 -17.83
N THR A 28 -15.67 -19.55 -18.53
CA THR A 28 -14.38 -20.11 -18.10
C THR A 28 -13.21 -19.15 -18.39
N TYR A 29 -13.31 -18.33 -19.43
CA TYR A 29 -12.30 -17.39 -19.92
C TYR A 29 -12.95 -16.06 -20.37
N LEU A 30 -12.17 -14.98 -20.48
CA LEU A 30 -12.64 -13.76 -21.13
C LEU A 30 -12.75 -14.01 -22.64
N THR A 31 -13.92 -13.71 -23.21
CA THR A 31 -14.08 -13.68 -24.67
C THR A 31 -13.58 -12.36 -25.24
N ASP A 32 -13.20 -12.34 -26.53
CA ASP A 32 -12.82 -11.10 -27.22
C ASP A 32 -13.92 -10.04 -27.14
N SER A 33 -15.19 -10.45 -27.21
CA SER A 33 -16.32 -9.55 -27.02
C SER A 33 -16.37 -8.91 -25.65
N THR A 34 -16.01 -9.65 -24.59
CA THR A 34 -15.94 -9.12 -23.23
C THR A 34 -14.77 -8.14 -23.10
N ILE A 35 -13.59 -8.49 -23.63
CA ILE A 35 -12.42 -7.60 -23.65
C ILE A 35 -12.76 -6.28 -24.36
N LEU A 36 -13.32 -6.35 -25.57
CA LEU A 36 -13.75 -5.17 -26.32
C LEU A 36 -14.79 -4.33 -25.56
N THR A 37 -15.63 -4.97 -24.75
CA THR A 37 -16.60 -4.27 -23.90
C THR A 37 -15.89 -3.57 -22.74
N LEU A 38 -14.94 -4.22 -22.08
CA LEU A 38 -14.12 -3.63 -21.02
C LEU A 38 -13.30 -2.44 -21.52
N GLU A 39 -12.66 -2.56 -22.68
CA GLU A 39 -11.93 -1.46 -23.34
C GLU A 39 -12.86 -0.29 -23.67
N ARG A 40 -14.08 -0.56 -24.12
CA ARG A 40 -15.10 0.49 -24.34
C ARG A 40 -15.56 1.15 -23.05
N LEU A 41 -15.55 0.44 -21.92
CA LEU A 41 -15.88 1.00 -20.61
C LEU A 41 -14.75 1.89 -20.07
N PHE A 42 -13.51 1.63 -20.45
CA PHE A 42 -12.30 2.37 -20.10
C PHE A 42 -11.58 2.88 -21.38
N PRO A 43 -12.19 3.83 -22.12
CA PRO A 43 -11.58 4.35 -23.33
C PRO A 43 -10.36 5.21 -23.01
N ASN A 44 -9.39 5.24 -23.92
CA ASN A 44 -8.15 6.02 -23.81
C ASN A 44 -7.27 5.66 -22.60
N THR A 45 -7.34 4.41 -22.15
CA THR A 45 -6.48 3.89 -21.07
C THR A 45 -5.56 2.80 -21.59
N THR A 46 -4.41 2.60 -20.93
CA THR A 46 -3.64 1.36 -21.08
C THR A 46 -4.11 0.38 -20.03
N SER A 47 -4.44 -0.86 -20.42
CA SER A 47 -5.04 -1.82 -19.48
C SER A 47 -4.65 -3.26 -19.78
N ILE A 48 -4.61 -4.08 -18.74
CA ILE A 48 -4.52 -5.53 -18.81
C ILE A 48 -5.73 -6.10 -18.08
N PHE A 49 -6.43 -7.03 -18.73
CA PHE A 49 -7.58 -7.73 -18.18
C PHE A 49 -7.30 -9.21 -18.12
N THR A 50 -7.74 -9.83 -17.04
CA THR A 50 -7.89 -11.28 -16.91
C THR A 50 -9.32 -11.57 -16.52
N LYS A 51 -9.73 -12.84 -16.48
CA LYS A 51 -11.07 -13.17 -15.97
C LYS A 51 -11.34 -12.60 -14.57
N TYR A 52 -10.31 -12.51 -13.73
CA TYR A 52 -10.46 -12.26 -12.31
C TYR A 52 -10.06 -10.86 -11.87
N THR A 53 -9.09 -10.26 -12.54
CA THR A 53 -8.49 -9.00 -12.10
C THR A 53 -8.02 -8.16 -13.28
N ALA A 54 -7.86 -6.86 -13.07
CA ALA A 54 -7.42 -5.92 -14.09
C ALA A 54 -6.49 -4.85 -13.51
N ILE A 55 -5.58 -4.34 -14.34
CA ILE A 55 -4.82 -3.11 -14.11
C ILE A 55 -5.20 -2.14 -15.22
N ILE A 56 -5.60 -0.92 -14.85
CA ILE A 56 -6.05 0.13 -15.77
C ILE A 56 -5.31 1.42 -15.44
N ILE A 57 -4.62 2.00 -16.41
CA ILE A 57 -3.92 3.28 -16.28
C ILE A 57 -4.76 4.38 -16.93
N PHE A 58 -5.24 5.31 -16.10
CA PHE A 58 -5.97 6.50 -16.54
C PHE A 58 -5.06 7.65 -16.93
N ASN A 59 -3.91 7.77 -16.27
CA ASN A 59 -3.00 8.88 -16.52
C ASN A 59 -2.19 8.60 -17.80
N PRO A 60 -2.32 9.43 -18.85
CA PRO A 60 -1.65 9.21 -20.13
C PRO A 60 -0.14 9.44 -20.08
N LEU A 61 0.41 9.90 -18.95
CA LEU A 61 1.85 10.00 -18.72
C LEU A 61 2.48 8.65 -18.35
N TYR A 62 1.67 7.65 -18.02
CA TYR A 62 2.13 6.34 -17.60
C TYR A 62 1.77 5.25 -18.61
N LYS A 63 2.63 4.24 -18.69
CA LYS A 63 2.39 3.01 -19.47
C LYS A 63 2.69 1.77 -18.64
N ILE A 64 2.12 0.65 -19.08
CA ILE A 64 2.44 -0.68 -18.56
C ILE A 64 3.67 -1.22 -19.29
N ASP A 65 4.59 -1.80 -18.54
CA ASP A 65 5.74 -2.55 -19.04
C ASP A 65 5.97 -3.85 -18.23
N ASN A 66 6.71 -4.80 -18.79
CA ASN A 66 7.08 -6.08 -18.15
C ASN A 66 5.92 -6.81 -17.45
N ALA A 67 4.76 -6.84 -18.09
CA ALA A 67 3.59 -7.46 -17.50
C ALA A 67 3.66 -9.00 -17.53
N SER A 68 3.15 -9.63 -16.48
CA SER A 68 2.99 -11.08 -16.38
C SER A 68 1.65 -11.42 -15.72
N ILE A 69 1.11 -12.58 -16.09
CA ILE A 69 -0.18 -13.07 -15.62
C ILE A 69 0.05 -14.51 -15.15
N THR A 70 -0.42 -14.85 -13.95
CA THR A 70 -0.37 -16.22 -13.45
C THR A 70 -1.27 -17.15 -14.27
N ILE A 71 -0.96 -18.45 -14.30
CA ILE A 71 -1.73 -19.44 -15.07
C ILE A 71 -3.20 -19.46 -14.65
N ASP A 72 -3.46 -19.30 -13.35
CA ASP A 72 -4.81 -19.23 -12.79
C ASP A 72 -5.52 -17.88 -13.04
N GLN A 73 -4.82 -16.93 -13.68
CA GLN A 73 -5.30 -15.60 -14.05
C GLN A 73 -5.66 -14.69 -12.87
N ARG A 74 -5.22 -15.03 -11.65
CA ARG A 74 -5.60 -14.32 -10.42
C ARG A 74 -4.61 -13.24 -10.00
N ILE A 75 -3.41 -13.23 -10.58
CA ILE A 75 -2.39 -12.22 -10.32
C ILE A 75 -1.95 -11.63 -11.66
N ILE A 76 -2.05 -10.31 -11.78
CA ILE A 76 -1.37 -9.53 -12.82
C ILE A 76 -0.24 -8.77 -12.13
N THR A 77 1.00 -8.96 -12.59
CA THR A 77 2.13 -8.11 -12.21
C THR A 77 2.50 -7.20 -13.37
N ALA A 78 2.87 -5.95 -13.09
CA ALA A 78 3.30 -4.99 -14.11
C ALA A 78 4.25 -3.95 -13.53
N ASP A 79 5.19 -3.47 -14.34
CA ASP A 79 5.90 -2.23 -14.08
C ASP A 79 5.13 -1.06 -14.67
N ILE A 80 5.10 0.04 -13.92
CA ILE A 80 4.51 1.30 -14.36
C ILE A 80 5.66 2.25 -14.67
N ILE A 81 5.69 2.74 -15.90
CA ILE A 81 6.78 3.58 -16.41
C ILE A 81 6.24 4.95 -16.75
N ASP A 82 6.96 6.00 -16.35
CA ASP A 82 6.74 7.36 -16.85
C ASP A 82 7.23 7.45 -18.30
N ILE A 83 6.33 7.81 -19.21
CA ILE A 83 6.60 7.82 -20.65
C ILE A 83 7.64 8.89 -21.01
N SER A 84 7.64 10.02 -20.32
CA SER A 84 8.50 11.17 -20.63
C SER A 84 9.95 10.94 -20.24
N THR A 85 10.17 10.33 -19.06
CA THR A 85 11.51 10.09 -18.52
C THR A 85 12.00 8.66 -18.77
N SER A 86 11.10 7.75 -19.18
CA SER A 86 11.37 6.30 -19.25
C SER A 86 11.84 5.70 -17.92
N THR A 87 11.47 6.32 -16.79
CA THR A 87 11.82 5.81 -15.45
C THR A 87 10.69 4.99 -14.85
N MET A 88 11.05 3.95 -14.10
CA MET A 88 10.09 3.16 -13.34
C MET A 88 9.49 3.97 -12.21
N VAL A 89 8.15 4.04 -12.17
CA VAL A 89 7.36 4.65 -11.10
C VAL A 89 7.21 3.66 -9.95
N CYS A 90 6.70 2.47 -10.26
CA CYS A 90 6.55 1.38 -9.30
C CYS A 90 6.28 0.05 -10.02
N SER A 91 6.41 -1.06 -9.29
CA SER A 91 5.92 -2.37 -9.72
C SER A 91 4.64 -2.70 -8.96
N ILE A 92 3.57 -3.10 -9.64
CA ILE A 92 2.25 -3.38 -9.04
C ILE A 92 1.87 -4.83 -9.30
N ALA A 93 1.34 -5.50 -8.28
CA ALA A 93 0.66 -6.77 -8.39
C ALA A 93 -0.81 -6.62 -8.01
N SER A 94 -1.70 -6.78 -8.99
CA SER A 94 -3.15 -6.83 -8.79
C SER A 94 -3.58 -8.27 -8.52
N ILE A 95 -4.21 -8.51 -7.37
CA ILE A 95 -4.44 -9.87 -6.84
C ILE A 95 -5.93 -10.11 -6.57
N TYR A 96 -6.44 -11.25 -7.03
CA TYR A 96 -7.75 -11.79 -6.68
C TYR A 96 -7.64 -13.23 -6.16
N ALA A 97 -7.46 -13.39 -4.86
CA ALA A 97 -7.39 -14.71 -4.25
C ALA A 97 -8.74 -15.46 -4.36
N PRO A 98 -8.74 -16.81 -4.37
CA PRO A 98 -9.98 -17.58 -4.51
C PRO A 98 -11.02 -17.31 -3.41
N ALA A 99 -12.25 -16.98 -3.82
CA ALA A 99 -13.39 -16.90 -2.91
C ALA A 99 -13.69 -18.26 -2.24
N GLN A 100 -13.47 -19.37 -2.96
CA GLN A 100 -13.64 -20.72 -2.44
C GLN A 100 -12.54 -21.07 -1.43
N LYS A 101 -12.94 -21.32 -0.17
CA LYS A 101 -12.00 -21.65 0.92
C LYS A 101 -11.07 -22.83 0.62
N SER A 102 -11.55 -23.83 -0.14
CA SER A 102 -10.77 -25.01 -0.50
C SER A 102 -9.61 -24.73 -1.47
N ALA A 103 -9.72 -23.69 -2.30
CA ALA A 103 -8.70 -23.33 -3.29
C ALA A 103 -7.62 -22.38 -2.74
N ARG A 104 -7.89 -21.71 -1.60
CA ARG A 104 -6.97 -20.72 -1.01
C ARG A 104 -5.62 -21.30 -0.60
N PRO A 105 -5.51 -22.49 0.05
CA PRO A 105 -4.22 -22.99 0.50
C PRO A 105 -3.18 -23.10 -0.62
N GLN A 106 -3.56 -23.69 -1.76
CA GLN A 106 -2.69 -23.80 -2.92
C GLN A 106 -2.30 -22.43 -3.47
N PHE A 107 -3.28 -21.54 -3.65
CA PHE A 107 -3.04 -20.18 -4.16
C PHE A 107 -1.99 -19.42 -3.33
N TYR A 108 -2.09 -19.45 -2.00
CA TYR A 108 -1.13 -18.76 -1.13
C TYR A 108 0.26 -19.40 -1.11
N GLN A 109 0.32 -20.73 -1.22
CA GLN A 109 1.58 -21.46 -1.35
C GLN A 109 2.29 -21.11 -2.67
N GLU A 110 1.55 -20.99 -3.77
CA GLU A 110 2.10 -20.59 -5.07
C GLU A 110 2.54 -19.12 -5.06
N MET A 111 1.72 -18.24 -4.47
CA MET A 111 1.99 -16.80 -4.38
C MET A 111 3.33 -16.50 -3.68
N GLN A 112 3.62 -17.15 -2.54
CA GLN A 112 4.89 -16.92 -1.83
C GLN A 112 6.11 -17.43 -2.61
N THR A 113 5.92 -18.36 -3.55
CA THR A 113 6.99 -18.88 -4.43
C THR A 113 7.05 -18.16 -5.78
N HIS A 114 6.20 -17.15 -6.01
CA HIS A 114 6.11 -16.47 -7.30
C HIS A 114 7.43 -15.73 -7.61
N PRO A 115 8.15 -16.06 -8.71
CA PRO A 115 9.49 -15.54 -8.95
C PRO A 115 9.58 -14.02 -8.96
N LEU A 116 8.64 -13.36 -9.64
CA LEU A 116 8.63 -11.88 -9.71
C LEU A 116 8.38 -11.23 -8.36
N LEU A 117 7.50 -11.79 -7.52
CA LEU A 117 7.19 -11.19 -6.21
C LEU A 117 8.32 -11.39 -5.20
N ASN A 118 9.24 -12.32 -5.49
CA ASN A 118 10.47 -12.55 -4.73
C ASN A 118 11.69 -11.81 -5.31
N ASP A 119 11.53 -11.05 -6.40
CA ASP A 119 12.59 -10.22 -6.94
C ASP A 119 12.83 -9.00 -6.03
N LEU A 120 13.88 -9.09 -5.21
CA LEU A 120 14.26 -8.05 -4.25
C LEU A 120 14.75 -6.75 -4.91
N SER A 121 15.02 -6.76 -6.22
CA SER A 121 15.38 -5.54 -6.96
C SER A 121 14.16 -4.65 -7.24
N ARG A 122 12.95 -5.21 -7.16
CA ARG A 122 11.70 -4.52 -7.47
C ARG A 122 10.99 -4.04 -6.21
N GLN A 123 10.46 -2.83 -6.30
CA GLN A 123 9.67 -2.22 -5.24
C GLN A 123 8.20 -2.47 -5.50
N TRP A 124 7.74 -3.65 -5.08
CA TRP A 124 6.39 -4.13 -5.33
C TRP A 124 5.34 -3.46 -4.45
N ILE A 125 4.18 -3.17 -5.04
CA ILE A 125 2.93 -2.86 -4.36
C ILE A 125 1.95 -3.99 -4.69
N LEU A 126 1.60 -4.78 -3.69
CA LEU A 126 0.56 -5.80 -3.77
C LEU A 126 -0.77 -5.18 -3.38
N MET A 127 -1.81 -5.36 -4.19
CA MET A 127 -3.14 -4.86 -3.84
C MET A 127 -4.25 -5.68 -4.48
N GLY A 128 -5.37 -5.75 -3.78
CA GLY A 128 -6.60 -6.37 -4.27
C GLY A 128 -7.35 -7.12 -3.17
N ASP A 129 -8.22 -8.04 -3.59
CA ASP A 129 -9.02 -8.88 -2.71
C ASP A 129 -8.30 -10.20 -2.40
N PHE A 130 -7.83 -10.32 -1.17
CA PHE A 130 -7.17 -11.50 -0.66
C PHE A 130 -8.18 -12.55 -0.15
N ASN A 131 -9.48 -12.26 -0.07
CA ASN A 131 -10.48 -13.22 0.38
C ASN A 131 -10.22 -13.83 1.78
N ILE A 132 -9.29 -13.27 2.57
CA ILE A 132 -8.93 -13.71 3.92
C ILE A 132 -8.93 -12.51 4.87
N HIS A 133 -9.21 -12.75 6.15
CA HIS A 133 -8.97 -11.74 7.18
C HIS A 133 -7.57 -11.94 7.75
N TYR A 134 -6.59 -11.20 7.22
CA TYR A 134 -5.17 -11.36 7.55
C TYR A 134 -4.84 -11.04 9.02
N TYR A 135 -5.43 -9.99 9.58
CA TYR A 135 -5.20 -9.60 10.98
C TYR A 135 -6.06 -10.37 12.00
N ARG A 136 -6.75 -11.43 11.56
CA ARG A 136 -7.49 -12.31 12.47
C ARG A 136 -6.49 -13.10 13.33
N SER A 137 -6.77 -13.17 14.63
CA SER A 137 -6.05 -14.06 15.55
C SER A 137 -7.00 -15.15 16.07
N PRO A 138 -6.67 -16.45 15.94
CA PRO A 138 -5.51 -16.99 15.22
C PRO A 138 -5.68 -16.93 13.69
N LEU A 139 -4.56 -16.85 12.98
CA LEU A 139 -4.52 -17.01 11.53
C LEU A 139 -4.60 -18.51 11.16
N PRO A 140 -5.34 -18.91 10.11
CA PRO A 140 -5.33 -20.27 9.61
C PRO A 140 -3.91 -20.81 9.35
N ALA A 141 -3.66 -22.08 9.69
CA ALA A 141 -2.33 -22.69 9.62
C ALA A 141 -1.68 -22.62 8.24
N TYR A 142 -2.47 -22.81 7.17
CA TYR A 142 -1.96 -22.74 5.79
C TYR A 142 -1.45 -21.34 5.38
N LEU A 143 -1.76 -20.29 6.15
CA LEU A 143 -1.29 -18.93 5.91
C LEU A 143 -0.07 -18.57 6.75
N HIS A 144 0.45 -19.46 7.60
CA HIS A 144 1.57 -19.13 8.50
C HIS A 144 2.82 -18.78 7.70
N ASP A 145 3.24 -19.64 6.77
CA ASP A 145 4.41 -19.41 5.91
C ASP A 145 4.22 -18.17 5.03
N TRP A 146 3.04 -18.06 4.40
CA TRP A 146 2.70 -16.90 3.58
C TRP A 146 2.73 -15.61 4.42
N SER A 147 2.26 -15.64 5.67
CA SER A 147 2.32 -14.48 6.57
C SER A 147 3.76 -14.13 6.96
N VAL A 148 4.66 -15.11 7.10
CA VAL A 148 6.07 -14.85 7.38
C VAL A 148 6.73 -14.23 6.16
N TRP A 149 6.51 -14.80 4.98
CA TRP A 149 6.94 -14.27 3.69
C TRP A 149 6.47 -12.82 3.50
N LEU A 150 5.16 -12.57 3.65
CA LEU A 150 4.58 -11.25 3.47
C LEU A 150 5.22 -10.22 4.41
N LYS A 151 5.38 -10.55 5.70
CA LYS A 151 5.99 -9.64 6.69
C LYS A 151 7.48 -9.41 6.45
N SER A 152 8.17 -10.34 5.79
CA SER A 152 9.59 -10.22 5.50
C SER A 152 9.89 -9.27 4.35
N LEU A 153 8.96 -9.13 3.41
CA LEU A 153 9.15 -8.36 2.17
C LEU A 153 8.26 -7.11 2.08
N PHE A 154 7.16 -7.06 2.83
CA PHE A 154 6.14 -6.04 2.68
C PHE A 154 5.67 -5.46 4.01
N ILE A 155 5.15 -4.24 3.93
CA ILE A 155 4.48 -3.52 5.01
C ILE A 155 3.09 -3.09 4.56
N ASP A 156 2.13 -3.08 5.48
CA ASP A 156 0.80 -2.53 5.27
C ASP A 156 0.82 -1.01 5.58
N PRO A 157 0.70 -0.13 4.57
CA PRO A 157 0.71 1.31 4.78
C PRO A 157 -0.55 1.80 5.51
N VAL A 158 -1.69 1.12 5.35
CA VAL A 158 -2.93 1.45 6.07
C VAL A 158 -2.76 1.18 7.56
N LYS A 159 -2.13 0.06 7.92
CA LYS A 159 -1.75 -0.22 9.31
C LYS A 159 -0.74 0.80 9.83
N ALA A 160 0.30 1.12 9.06
CA ALA A 160 1.35 2.04 9.48
C ALA A 160 0.81 3.44 9.79
N HIS A 161 -0.11 3.96 8.97
CA HIS A 161 -0.73 5.28 9.19
C HIS A 161 -1.76 5.30 10.32
N ASN A 162 -2.34 4.15 10.67
CA ASN A 162 -3.35 4.03 11.72
C ASN A 162 -2.79 3.51 13.06
N GLN A 163 -1.47 3.52 13.27
CA GLN A 163 -0.88 3.15 14.56
C GLN A 163 -1.26 4.16 15.65
N THR A 164 -2.39 3.91 16.29
CA THR A 164 -2.76 4.51 17.56
C THR A 164 -2.09 3.74 18.70
N THR A 165 -2.02 4.34 19.88
CA THR A 165 -1.38 3.81 21.11
C THR A 165 -1.95 2.48 21.63
N SER A 166 -2.92 1.87 20.95
CA SER A 166 -3.47 0.55 21.30
C SER A 166 -2.57 -0.58 20.82
N SER A 167 -2.36 -1.59 21.66
CA SER A 167 -1.48 -2.73 21.39
C SER A 167 -2.00 -3.69 20.30
N VAL A 168 -3.24 -3.55 19.82
CA VAL A 168 -3.84 -4.46 18.84
C VAL A 168 -4.44 -3.68 17.66
N TYR A 169 -3.79 -3.76 16.50
CA TYR A 169 -4.32 -3.22 15.25
C TYR A 169 -5.57 -3.99 14.80
N ARG A 170 -6.64 -3.26 14.46
CA ARG A 170 -7.86 -3.81 13.86
C ARG A 170 -8.12 -3.09 12.54
N PRO A 171 -8.01 -3.77 11.39
CA PRO A 171 -8.33 -3.14 10.12
C PRO A 171 -9.81 -2.81 10.03
N GLN A 172 -10.14 -1.80 9.23
CA GLN A 172 -11.52 -1.45 8.93
C GLN A 172 -12.14 -2.51 7.99
N ILE A 173 -13.46 -2.70 8.07
CA ILE A 173 -14.19 -3.67 7.23
C ILE A 173 -14.14 -3.21 5.77
N THR A 174 -13.80 -4.10 4.84
CA THR A 174 -13.75 -3.79 3.41
C THR A 174 -14.79 -4.55 2.59
N TYR A 175 -15.36 -5.64 3.09
CA TYR A 175 -16.43 -6.38 2.42
C TYR A 175 -17.66 -6.48 3.32
N ARG A 176 -18.86 -6.37 2.74
CA ARG A 176 -20.14 -6.44 3.47
C ARG A 176 -21.14 -7.38 2.80
N GLN A 177 -21.62 -8.35 3.57
CA GLN A 177 -22.74 -9.20 3.16
C GLN A 177 -23.91 -9.02 4.13
N GLY A 178 -24.89 -8.20 3.74
CA GLY A 178 -26.00 -7.82 4.62
C GLY A 178 -25.49 -7.11 5.88
N LYS A 179 -25.69 -7.72 7.06
CA LYS A 179 -25.22 -7.19 8.35
C LYS A 179 -23.81 -7.64 8.74
N GLN A 180 -23.24 -8.61 8.02
CA GLN A 180 -21.90 -9.12 8.31
C GLN A 180 -20.85 -8.35 7.51
N GLY A 181 -19.66 -8.18 8.08
CA GLY A 181 -18.55 -7.55 7.40
C GLY A 181 -17.21 -8.18 7.78
N THR A 182 -16.31 -8.26 6.82
CA THR A 182 -14.93 -8.69 7.03
C THR A 182 -13.97 -7.78 6.26
N THR A 183 -12.70 -7.78 6.68
CA THR A 183 -11.62 -7.17 5.90
C THR A 183 -11.00 -8.27 5.06
N VAL A 184 -10.96 -8.08 3.75
CA VAL A 184 -10.41 -9.03 2.77
C VAL A 184 -9.56 -8.34 1.72
N ASP A 185 -9.81 -7.07 1.48
CA ASP A 185 -9.02 -6.21 0.62
C ASP A 185 -7.85 -5.61 1.40
N TYR A 186 -6.66 -5.66 0.80
CA TYR A 186 -5.45 -5.11 1.41
C TYR A 186 -4.56 -4.43 0.38
N ILE A 187 -3.72 -3.52 0.89
CA ILE A 187 -2.58 -2.97 0.18
C ILE A 187 -1.36 -3.34 1.01
N PHE A 188 -0.36 -3.92 0.37
CA PHE A 188 0.97 -4.16 0.94
C PHE A 188 2.00 -3.57 0.00
N CYS A 189 3.04 -2.96 0.51
CA CYS A 189 4.09 -2.37 -0.32
C CYS A 189 5.47 -2.73 0.21
N HIS A 190 6.45 -2.68 -0.67
CA HIS A 190 7.85 -2.78 -0.27
C HIS A 190 8.19 -1.66 0.73
N PRO A 191 8.93 -1.93 1.83
CA PRO A 191 9.22 -0.95 2.88
C PRO A 191 9.88 0.34 2.39
N SER A 192 10.66 0.29 1.30
CA SER A 192 11.30 1.49 0.72
C SER A 192 10.30 2.51 0.17
N LEU A 193 9.07 2.09 -0.13
CA LEU A 193 8.02 2.97 -0.65
C LEU A 193 7.29 3.74 0.45
N MET A 194 7.40 3.32 1.71
CA MET A 194 6.68 3.96 2.82
C MET A 194 6.87 5.47 2.92
N PRO A 195 8.08 6.05 2.76
CA PRO A 195 8.25 7.51 2.80
C PRO A 195 7.54 8.25 1.66
N ALA A 196 7.34 7.57 0.53
CA ALA A 196 6.64 8.08 -0.64
C ALA A 196 5.12 7.88 -0.57
N ILE A 197 4.63 6.99 0.30
CA ILE A 197 3.20 6.78 0.47
C ILE A 197 2.59 7.91 1.30
N GLY A 198 1.65 8.62 0.69
CA GLY A 198 0.83 9.66 1.31
C GLY A 198 -0.46 9.09 1.90
N ASN A 199 -1.52 9.89 1.87
CA ASN A 199 -2.79 9.53 2.50
C ASN A 199 -3.32 8.18 2.00
N THR A 200 -3.77 7.33 2.93
CA THR A 200 -4.46 6.07 2.64
C THR A 200 -5.94 6.24 2.98
N THR A 201 -6.82 5.79 2.09
CA THR A 201 -8.26 5.95 2.23
C THR A 201 -8.98 4.64 1.99
N GLN A 202 -10.11 4.50 2.68
CA GLN A 202 -11.07 3.42 2.48
C GLN A 202 -12.46 4.06 2.35
N ARG A 203 -13.17 3.75 1.28
CA ARG A 203 -14.50 4.30 1.02
C ARG A 203 -15.45 3.22 0.52
N PHE A 204 -16.56 3.01 1.23
CA PHE A 204 -17.68 2.24 0.67
C PHE A 204 -18.34 3.04 -0.44
N LEU A 205 -18.55 2.40 -1.58
CA LEU A 205 -19.31 2.95 -2.69
C LEU A 205 -20.80 2.65 -2.50
N LEU A 206 -21.63 3.07 -3.47
CA LEU A 206 -23.04 2.72 -3.44
C LEU A 206 -23.19 1.18 -3.43
N PRO A 207 -24.05 0.61 -2.56
CA PRO A 207 -24.24 -0.84 -2.49
C PRO A 207 -24.72 -1.48 -3.81
N SER A 208 -25.33 -0.68 -4.70
CA SER A 208 -25.71 -1.11 -6.05
C SER A 208 -24.52 -1.27 -7.01
N PHE A 209 -23.34 -0.78 -6.64
CA PHE A 209 -22.12 -0.91 -7.44
C PHE A 209 -21.27 -2.07 -6.98
N THR A 210 -21.06 -2.20 -5.67
CA THR A 210 -20.24 -3.24 -5.08
C THR A 210 -20.53 -3.34 -3.58
N ASP A 211 -20.33 -4.53 -3.04
CA ASP A 211 -20.29 -4.85 -1.61
C ASP A 211 -18.90 -4.64 -0.97
N HIS A 212 -17.89 -4.32 -1.78
CA HIS A 212 -16.56 -3.97 -1.32
C HIS A 212 -16.36 -2.44 -1.13
N ALA A 213 -15.45 -2.08 -0.24
CA ALA A 213 -14.91 -0.75 -0.11
C ALA A 213 -13.74 -0.57 -1.07
N GLN A 214 -13.69 0.59 -1.71
CA GLN A 214 -12.52 0.99 -2.48
C GLN A 214 -11.40 1.38 -1.52
N LEU A 215 -10.23 0.77 -1.68
CA LEU A 215 -8.98 1.17 -1.04
C LEU A 215 -8.16 2.03 -2.00
N SER A 216 -7.53 3.08 -1.49
CA SER A 216 -6.69 3.97 -2.31
C SER A 216 -5.58 4.59 -1.49
N PHE A 217 -4.46 4.91 -2.13
CA PHE A 217 -3.35 5.62 -1.53
C PHE A 217 -2.71 6.56 -2.55
N VAL A 218 -1.97 7.54 -2.06
CA VAL A 218 -1.17 8.43 -2.92
C VAL A 218 0.29 7.96 -2.90
N LEU A 219 0.91 7.82 -4.07
CA LEU A 219 2.35 7.59 -4.19
C LEU A 219 3.02 8.87 -4.69
N HIS A 220 3.95 9.42 -3.93
CA HIS A 220 4.70 10.62 -4.28
C HIS A 220 6.03 10.23 -4.95
N ILE A 221 6.14 10.45 -6.25
CA ILE A 221 7.31 10.08 -7.06
C ILE A 221 8.50 11.03 -6.80
N ASP A 222 8.22 12.30 -6.45
CA ASP A 222 9.23 13.36 -6.30
C ASP A 222 9.72 13.59 -4.86
N LYS A 223 9.34 12.73 -3.90
CA LYS A 223 9.91 12.85 -2.56
C LYS A 223 11.33 12.30 -2.60
N PRO A 224 12.37 13.10 -2.30
CA PRO A 224 13.72 12.59 -2.22
C PRO A 224 13.73 11.40 -1.26
N TYR A 225 14.27 10.27 -1.73
CA TYR A 225 14.46 9.08 -0.91
C TYR A 225 15.33 9.45 0.29
N ILE A 226 14.69 9.69 1.43
CA ILE A 226 15.36 9.76 2.72
C ILE A 226 15.39 8.33 3.23
N GLY A 227 16.48 7.64 2.94
CA GLY A 227 16.67 6.24 3.29
C GLY A 227 16.39 5.92 4.76
N PRO A 228 16.15 4.64 5.09
CA PRO A 228 15.77 4.23 6.43
C PRO A 228 16.88 4.54 7.45
N GLY A 229 16.51 5.23 8.53
CA GLY A 229 17.21 5.07 9.81
C GLY A 229 18.10 6.20 10.31
N VAL A 230 18.28 7.30 9.57
CA VAL A 230 18.93 8.50 10.15
C VAL A 230 17.96 9.66 10.08
N TRP A 231 17.29 9.92 11.19
CA TRP A 231 16.66 11.23 11.38
C TRP A 231 17.76 12.28 11.22
N ARG A 232 17.62 13.14 10.22
CA ARG A 232 18.47 14.31 10.01
C ARG A 232 17.72 15.51 10.56
N PHE A 233 18.37 16.26 11.42
CA PHE A 233 17.82 17.50 11.94
C PHE A 233 17.61 18.50 10.79
N ASN A 234 16.42 19.12 10.73
CA ASN A 234 16.15 20.18 9.76
C ASN A 234 16.87 21.46 10.20
N ASN A 235 18.03 21.74 9.60
CA ASN A 235 18.85 22.91 9.93
C ASN A 235 18.12 24.25 9.67
N GLN A 236 17.05 24.27 8.89
CA GLN A 236 16.25 25.49 8.69
C GLN A 236 15.55 25.95 9.98
N LEU A 237 15.26 25.03 10.92
CA LEU A 237 14.71 25.39 12.23
C LEU A 237 15.67 26.31 13.01
N LEU A 238 16.98 26.23 12.77
CA LEU A 238 17.95 27.14 13.39
C LEU A 238 17.90 28.57 12.85
N GLN A 239 17.12 28.82 11.80
CA GLN A 239 16.88 30.18 11.29
C GLN A 239 15.66 30.83 11.95
N GLN A 240 14.90 30.10 12.79
CA GLN A 240 13.72 30.60 13.48
C GLN A 240 14.08 30.93 14.93
N ASP A 241 13.89 32.19 15.34
CA ASP A 241 14.31 32.65 16.67
C ASP A 241 13.53 31.97 17.80
N GLU A 242 12.23 31.71 17.59
CA GLU A 242 11.40 31.01 18.58
C GLU A 242 11.88 29.56 18.80
N PHE A 243 12.30 28.89 17.73
CA PHE A 243 12.87 27.55 17.84
C PHE A 243 14.21 27.56 18.57
N ARG A 244 15.07 28.55 18.27
CA ARG A 244 16.37 28.70 18.94
C ARG A 244 16.19 28.91 20.44
N GLU A 245 15.28 29.77 20.86
CA GLU A 245 14.98 29.99 22.29
C GLU A 245 14.46 28.71 22.95
N LEU A 246 13.55 28.00 22.28
CA LEU A 246 13.01 26.75 22.79
C LEU A 246 14.09 25.65 22.92
N LEU A 247 14.99 25.57 21.94
CA LEU A 247 16.12 24.64 21.94
C LEU A 247 17.09 24.95 23.09
N LEU A 248 17.48 26.22 23.25
CA LEU A 248 18.38 26.65 24.33
C LEU A 248 17.80 26.32 25.71
N ASN A 249 16.54 26.70 25.95
CA ASN A 249 15.85 26.38 27.20
C ASN A 249 15.78 24.87 27.48
N THR A 250 15.62 24.06 26.42
CA THR A 250 15.59 22.60 26.54
C THR A 250 16.97 22.03 26.87
N LEU A 251 18.04 22.56 26.26
CA LEU A 251 19.42 22.17 26.54
C LEU A 251 19.83 22.55 27.96
N ASP A 252 19.49 23.77 28.41
CA ASP A 252 19.78 24.23 29.77
C ASP A 252 19.13 23.31 30.81
N ARG A 253 17.85 22.95 30.62
CA ARG A 253 17.17 21.98 31.48
C ARG A 253 17.80 20.60 31.42
N PHE A 254 18.23 20.16 30.23
CA PHE A 254 18.86 18.85 30.06
C PHE A 254 20.19 18.76 30.82
N PHE A 255 21.02 19.81 30.77
CA PHE A 255 22.31 19.83 31.45
C PHE A 255 22.21 20.20 32.95
N ALA A 256 21.15 20.90 33.37
CA ALA A 256 20.87 21.14 34.79
C ALA A 256 20.41 19.89 35.54
N MET A 257 19.95 18.85 34.84
CA MET A 257 19.66 17.54 35.43
C MET A 257 20.98 16.77 35.66
N GLU A 258 21.44 16.72 36.92
CA GLU A 258 22.57 15.89 37.31
C GLU A 258 22.30 14.41 36.97
N THR A 259 23.19 13.80 36.18
CA THR A 259 23.13 12.37 35.85
C THR A 259 24.45 11.70 36.19
N GLU A 260 24.77 11.64 37.49
CA GLU A 260 25.97 10.96 38.02
C GLU A 260 26.02 9.46 37.69
N THR A 261 24.92 8.86 37.22
CA THR A 261 24.77 7.40 37.04
C THR A 261 24.76 6.93 35.59
N LYS A 262 24.94 7.81 34.58
CA LYS A 262 24.90 7.44 33.16
C LYS A 262 26.26 7.57 32.49
N SER A 263 26.59 6.61 31.61
CA SER A 263 27.78 6.72 30.74
C SER A 263 27.63 7.92 29.78
N LYS A 264 28.76 8.51 29.37
CA LYS A 264 28.77 9.60 28.36
C LYS A 264 28.02 9.23 27.08
N GLN A 265 28.11 7.97 26.65
CA GLN A 265 27.38 7.45 25.50
C GLN A 265 25.85 7.50 25.72
N SER A 266 25.39 7.06 26.89
CA SER A 266 23.96 7.10 27.24
C SER A 266 23.43 8.53 27.36
N GLN A 267 24.22 9.45 27.93
CA GLN A 267 23.89 10.89 27.97
C GLN A 267 23.77 11.46 26.56
N TRP A 268 24.72 11.15 25.66
CA TRP A 268 24.70 11.58 24.26
C TRP A 268 23.49 11.04 23.50
N ASP A 269 23.16 9.76 23.68
CA ASP A 269 21.98 9.16 23.05
C ASP A 269 20.67 9.78 23.56
N THR A 270 20.60 10.06 24.86
CA THR A 270 19.45 10.74 25.46
C THR A 270 19.30 12.16 24.90
N LEU A 271 20.40 12.91 24.80
CA LEU A 271 20.41 14.26 24.24
C LEU A 271 19.90 14.28 22.80
N LYS A 272 20.39 13.37 21.94
CA LYS A 272 19.93 13.23 20.55
C LYS A 272 18.43 12.95 20.47
N VAL A 273 17.90 12.10 21.34
CA VAL A 273 16.46 11.81 21.39
C VAL A 273 15.66 13.03 21.83
N THR A 274 16.14 13.79 22.82
CA THR A 274 15.50 15.02 23.29
C THR A 274 15.42 16.07 22.18
N ILE A 275 16.54 16.35 21.50
CA ILE A 275 16.59 17.30 20.37
C ILE A 275 15.67 16.85 19.23
N LYS A 276 15.69 15.54 18.92
CA LYS A 276 14.82 14.97 17.88
C LYS A 276 13.34 15.16 18.20
N ARG A 277 12.91 14.88 19.44
CA ARG A 277 11.52 15.05 19.87
C ARG A 277 11.09 16.51 19.83
N LEU A 278 11.97 17.42 20.27
CA LEU A 278 11.70 18.85 20.23
C LEU A 278 11.49 19.35 18.80
N ALA A 279 12.41 19.00 17.89
CA ALA A 279 12.34 19.38 16.49
C ALA A 279 11.09 18.84 15.78
N ILE A 280 10.73 17.58 16.07
CA ILE A 280 9.49 16.96 15.54
C ILE A 280 8.25 17.62 16.12
N GLY A 281 8.24 17.99 17.40
CA GLY A 281 7.07 18.60 18.05
C GLY A 281 6.85 20.07 17.71
N TYR A 282 7.90 20.77 17.26
CA TYR A 282 7.82 22.15 16.79
C TYR A 282 7.39 22.26 15.31
N SER A 283 7.71 21.24 14.50
CA SER A 283 7.37 21.17 13.07
C SER A 283 5.93 20.71 12.84
#